data_AF-A0A369JQG4-F1
#
_entry.id   AF-A0A369JQG4-F1
#
_cell.length_a   1.000
_cell.length_b   1.000
_cell.length_c   1.000
_cell.angle_alpha   90.00
_cell.angle_beta   90.00
_cell.angle_gamma   90.00
#
_symmetry.space_group_name_H-M   'P 1'
#
loop_
_entity.id
_entity.type
_entity.pdbx_description
1 polymer ?
#
loop_
_entity_poly.entity_id
_entity_poly.type
_entity_poly.pdbx_seq_one_letter_code
_entity_poly.pdbx_strand_id
1 'polypeptide(L)'
;MTERCTVILPCCISKAMPPDQILQLREATASEFVVCHNDLSSLPAHNILVDETTLKVNVIIDWEYAGFFPPELDGAFCFLPRPSAASEGEVDDVLASSKALERWKT
;
A
#
# COMPACT_ATOMS: atom_id res chain seq x y z
N MET A 1 25.18 2.71 -14.91
CA MET A 1 23.88 2.70 -15.60
C MET A 1 22.84 2.50 -14.51
N THR A 2 22.24 3.57 -14.01
CA THR A 2 21.17 3.45 -13.02
C THR A 2 19.92 3.14 -13.81
N GLU A 3 19.54 1.86 -13.87
CA GLU A 3 18.23 1.48 -14.38
C GLU A 3 17.21 2.27 -13.57
N ARG A 4 16.38 3.09 -14.23
CA ARG A 4 15.26 3.73 -13.57
C ARG A 4 14.30 2.61 -13.23
N CYS A 5 14.40 2.08 -12.02
CA CYS A 5 13.43 1.14 -11.49
C CYS A 5 12.11 1.90 -11.38
N THR A 6 11.20 1.66 -12.31
CA THR A 6 9.84 2.19 -12.21
C THR A 6 9.18 1.48 -11.04
N VAL A 7 9.09 2.17 -9.89
CA VAL A 7 8.42 1.64 -8.71
C VAL A 7 6.92 1.81 -8.92
N ILE A 8 6.18 0.70 -8.93
CA ILE A 8 4.72 0.74 -8.83
C ILE A 8 4.40 1.13 -7.39
N LEU A 9 3.73 2.26 -7.20
CA LEU A 9 3.40 2.77 -5.88
C LEU A 9 2.21 2.03 -5.28
N PRO A 10 2.10 1.95 -3.95
CA PRO A 10 0.88 1.48 -3.30
C PRO A 10 -0.37 2.13 -3.88
N CYS A 11 -1.44 1.35 -4.03
CA CYS A 11 -2.65 1.75 -4.75
C CYS A 11 -3.23 3.08 -4.26
N CYS A 12 -3.28 3.30 -2.94
CA CYS A 12 -3.75 4.54 -2.32
C CYS A 12 -2.89 5.76 -2.70
N ILE A 13 -1.57 5.58 -2.76
CA ILE A 13 -0.61 6.63 -3.14
C ILE A 13 -0.71 6.90 -4.64
N SER A 14 -0.76 5.85 -5.45
CA SER A 14 -0.88 5.96 -6.91
C SER A 14 -2.15 6.72 -7.33
N LYS A 15 -3.24 6.58 -6.58
CA LYS A 15 -4.51 7.29 -6.83
C LYS A 15 -4.50 8.72 -6.33
N ALA A 16 -3.74 9.02 -5.27
CA ALA A 16 -3.69 10.34 -4.65
C ALA A 16 -2.65 11.28 -5.27
N MET A 17 -1.61 10.75 -5.91
CA MET A 17 -0.55 11.56 -6.52
C MET A 17 -0.91 12.06 -7.93
N PRO A 18 -0.39 13.23 -8.34
CA PRO A 18 -0.41 13.65 -9.74
C PRO A 18 0.28 12.61 -10.64
N PRO A 19 -0.29 12.26 -11.79
CA PRO A 19 0.24 11.20 -12.67
C PRO A 19 1.61 11.52 -13.28
N ASP A 20 2.05 12.77 -13.22
CA ASP A 20 3.35 13.26 -13.70
C ASP A 20 4.44 13.33 -12.60
N GLN A 21 4.09 13.04 -11.35
CA GLN A 21 5.04 13.10 -10.24
C GLN A 21 5.97 11.88 -10.21
N ILE A 22 7.25 12.08 -10.51
CA ILE A 22 8.29 11.06 -10.36
C ILE A 22 8.84 11.12 -8.94
N LEU A 23 8.71 10.04 -8.18
CA LEU A 23 9.30 9.92 -6.85
C LEU A 23 10.77 9.48 -6.94
N GLN A 24 11.65 10.28 -6.34
CA GLN A 24 13.04 9.89 -6.10
C GLN A 24 13.15 9.38 -4.66
N LEU A 25 13.24 8.07 -4.52
CA LEU A 25 13.38 7.39 -3.24
C LEU A 25 14.84 7.01 -2.99
N ARG A 26 15.30 7.20 -1.76
CA ARG A 26 16.62 6.75 -1.31
C ARG A 26 16.62 5.25 -1.03
N GLU A 27 17.77 4.62 -1.21
CA GLU A 27 17.99 3.24 -0.77
C GLU A 27 17.99 3.13 0.76
N ALA A 28 17.54 1.98 1.27
CA ALA A 28 17.63 1.66 2.68
C ALA A 28 19.07 1.25 3.04
N THR A 29 19.52 1.66 4.23
CA THR A 29 20.85 1.28 4.76
C THR A 29 20.83 -0.11 5.40
N ALA A 30 19.66 -0.70 5.60
CA ALA A 30 19.43 -2.01 6.19
C ALA A 30 18.25 -2.73 5.51
N SER A 31 18.16 -4.04 5.69
CA SER A 31 17.05 -4.86 5.16
C SER A 31 15.78 -4.66 5.99
N GLU A 32 15.08 -3.57 5.74
CA GLU A 32 13.88 -3.15 6.50
C GLU A 32 12.58 -3.32 5.70
N PHE A 33 12.67 -3.66 4.41
CA PHE A 33 11.50 -3.85 3.56
C PHE A 33 10.97 -5.28 3.62
N VAL A 34 9.66 -5.41 3.64
CA VAL A 34 8.93 -6.67 3.56
C VAL A 34 8.09 -6.71 2.29
N VAL A 35 7.68 -7.91 1.87
CA VAL A 35 6.74 -8.03 0.76
C VAL A 35 5.38 -7.52 1.23
N CYS A 36 4.91 -6.45 0.59
CA CYS A 36 3.59 -5.87 0.78
C CYS A 36 2.77 -6.07 -0.49
N HIS A 37 1.47 -6.31 -0.33
CA HIS A 37 0.48 -6.37 -1.41
C HIS A 37 0.00 -4.99 -1.83
N ASN A 38 -0.10 -4.05 -0.89
CA ASN A 38 -0.49 -2.65 -1.06
C ASN A 38 -1.89 -2.38 -1.66
N ASP A 39 -2.75 -3.40 -1.70
CA ASP A 39 -4.15 -3.27 -2.14
C ASP A 39 -5.09 -4.25 -1.42
N LEU A 40 -4.78 -4.56 -0.16
CA LEU A 40 -5.66 -5.35 0.72
C LEU A 40 -6.60 -4.48 1.55
N SER A 41 -6.30 -3.18 1.67
CA SER A 41 -7.04 -2.22 2.50
C SER A 41 -8.22 -1.54 1.79
N SER A 42 -8.27 -1.61 0.47
CA SER A 42 -9.34 -1.02 -0.34
C SER A 42 -10.65 -1.78 -0.09
N LEU A 43 -11.52 -1.31 0.81
CA LEU A 43 -12.84 -1.89 0.99
C LEU A 43 -13.74 -1.62 -0.24
N PRO A 44 -14.48 -2.64 -0.72
CA PRO A 44 -14.58 -4.02 -0.20
C PRO A 44 -13.31 -4.84 -0.48
N ALA A 45 -12.89 -5.72 0.45
CA ALA A 45 -11.72 -6.60 0.33
C ALA A 45 -11.93 -7.67 -0.77
N HIS A 46 -11.88 -7.22 -2.02
CA HIS A 46 -12.15 -7.99 -3.24
C HIS A 46 -10.98 -8.90 -3.64
N ASN A 47 -9.79 -8.61 -3.11
CA ASN A 47 -8.56 -9.31 -3.40
C ASN A 47 -8.33 -10.55 -2.50
N ILE A 48 -9.30 -10.88 -1.64
CA ILE A 48 -9.25 -12.06 -0.77
C ILE A 48 -10.40 -12.98 -1.15
N LEU A 49 -10.08 -14.14 -1.72
CA LEU A 49 -11.09 -15.16 -2.00
C LEU A 49 -11.27 -16.05 -0.77
N VAL A 50 -12.52 -16.16 -0.33
CA VAL A 50 -12.94 -16.99 0.80
C VAL A 50 -13.74 -18.18 0.31
N ASP A 51 -13.61 -19.29 1.01
CA ASP A 51 -14.45 -20.47 0.82
C ASP A 51 -15.89 -20.15 1.26
N GLU A 52 -16.88 -20.39 0.39
CA GLU A 52 -18.26 -20.02 0.64
C GLU A 52 -18.93 -20.86 1.75
N THR A 53 -18.38 -22.04 2.04
CA THR A 53 -18.96 -22.98 3.02
C THR A 53 -18.34 -22.81 4.40
N THR A 54 -17.01 -22.62 4.46
CA THR A 54 -16.22 -22.57 5.69
C THR A 54 -15.82 -21.16 6.11
N LEU A 55 -16.00 -20.17 5.21
CA LEU A 55 -15.59 -18.77 5.38
C LEU A 55 -14.09 -18.59 5.68
N LYS A 56 -13.27 -19.60 5.32
CA LYS A 56 -11.82 -19.51 5.43
C LYS A 56 -11.23 -18.79 4.23
N VAL A 57 -10.19 -18.01 4.46
CA VAL A 57 -9.39 -17.41 3.38
C VAL A 57 -8.66 -18.51 2.62
N ASN A 58 -8.89 -18.58 1.32
CA ASN A 58 -8.26 -19.56 0.44
C ASN A 58 -7.05 -18.98 -0.30
N VAL A 59 -7.20 -17.76 -0.85
CA VAL A 59 -6.14 -17.14 -1.66
C VAL A 59 -6.24 -15.62 -1.66
N ILE A 60 -5.08 -14.98 -1.82
CA ILE A 60 -4.92 -13.55 -2.06
C ILE A 60 -4.54 -13.36 -3.53
N ILE A 61 -5.28 -12.50 -4.23
CA ILE A 61 -5.15 -12.25 -5.67
C ILE A 61 -4.83 -10.78 -5.94
N ASP A 62 -4.51 -10.44 -7.19
CA ASP A 62 -4.28 -9.05 -7.63
C ASP A 62 -3.03 -8.37 -7.05
N TRP A 63 -1.87 -8.94 -7.35
CA TRP A 63 -0.56 -8.51 -6.85
C TRP A 63 0.07 -7.36 -7.66
N GLU A 64 -0.70 -6.59 -8.45
CA GLU A 64 -0.12 -5.58 -9.36
C GLU A 64 0.60 -4.43 -8.64
N TYR A 65 0.16 -4.11 -7.41
CA TYR A 65 0.77 -3.12 -6.53
C TYR A 65 1.81 -3.71 -5.56
N ALA A 66 2.09 -5.01 -5.67
CA ALA A 66 2.96 -5.68 -4.72
C ALA A 66 4.43 -5.31 -4.91
N GLY A 67 5.18 -5.29 -3.81
CA GLY A 67 6.60 -5.03 -3.84
C GLY A 67 7.23 -5.02 -2.46
N PHE A 68 8.49 -4.59 -2.39
CA PHE A 68 9.22 -4.44 -1.14
C PHE A 68 9.02 -3.04 -0.57
N PHE A 69 8.30 -2.95 0.54
CA PHE A 69 7.94 -1.69 1.18
C PHE A 69 8.15 -1.75 2.70
N PRO A 70 8.20 -0.59 3.38
CA PRO A 70 8.11 -0.56 4.83
C PRO A 70 6.84 -1.28 5.31
N PRO A 71 6.92 -2.10 6.38
CA PRO A 71 5.80 -2.90 6.86
C PRO A 71 4.57 -2.06 7.27
N GLU A 72 4.77 -0.78 7.57
CA GLU A 72 3.69 0.14 7.95
C GLU A 72 2.70 0.40 6.81
N LEU A 73 3.09 0.17 5.55
CA LEU A 73 2.21 0.42 4.38
C LEU A 73 1.11 -0.64 4.21
N ASP A 74 1.35 -1.88 4.61
CA ASP A 74 0.34 -2.96 4.55
C ASP A 74 -0.31 -3.23 5.93
N GLY A 75 0.46 -3.08 7.01
CA GLY A 75 0.04 -3.46 8.36
C GLY A 75 -0.99 -2.52 9.00
N ALA A 76 -1.07 -1.25 8.58
CA ALA A 76 -1.90 -0.25 9.24
C ALA A 76 -3.39 -0.29 8.82
N PHE A 77 -3.70 -0.88 7.66
CA PHE A 77 -4.98 -0.59 6.99
C PHE A 77 -5.92 -1.79 6.82
N CYS A 78 -5.50 -3.00 7.20
CA CYS A 78 -6.34 -4.20 7.13
C CYS A 78 -7.50 -4.22 8.14
N PHE A 79 -7.59 -3.23 9.04
CA PHE A 79 -8.57 -3.19 10.13
C PHE A 79 -9.52 -1.99 10.10
N LEU A 80 -9.41 -1.08 9.11
CA LEU A 80 -10.28 0.08 9.02
C LEU A 80 -11.54 -0.25 8.20
N PRO A 81 -12.74 -0.20 8.80
CA PRO A 81 -13.93 -0.71 8.16
C PRO A 81 -14.65 0.39 7.34
N ARG A 82 -14.02 1.14 6.42
CA ARG A 82 -14.82 2.03 5.52
C ARG A 82 -14.14 2.58 4.25
N PRO A 83 -14.94 3.10 3.29
CA PRO A 83 -14.49 3.66 2.01
C PRO A 83 -13.49 4.80 2.21
N SER A 84 -12.68 5.06 1.18
CA SER A 84 -11.51 5.95 1.11
C SER A 84 -11.70 7.44 1.48
N ALA A 85 -12.75 7.83 2.21
CA ALA A 85 -13.01 9.19 2.68
C ALA A 85 -12.98 9.21 4.22
N ALA A 86 -11.87 9.72 4.79
CA ALA A 86 -11.71 9.89 6.23
C ALA A 86 -12.82 10.78 6.81
N SER A 87 -13.47 10.33 7.87
CA SER A 87 -14.42 11.15 8.64
C SER A 87 -13.69 11.94 9.75
N GLU A 88 -14.28 13.03 10.24
CA GLU A 88 -13.67 13.89 11.28
C GLU A 88 -13.24 13.08 12.52
N GLY A 89 -11.91 13.01 12.75
CA GLY A 89 -11.30 12.35 13.91
C GLY A 89 -10.54 11.05 13.58
N GLU A 90 -10.55 10.59 12.32
CA GLU A 90 -9.87 9.37 11.88
C GLU A 90 -8.49 9.64 11.27
N VAL A 91 -7.63 8.62 11.27
CA VAL A 91 -6.30 8.68 10.64
C VAL A 91 -6.49 8.46 9.13
N ASP A 92 -6.17 9.47 8.33
CA ASP A 92 -6.22 9.42 6.87
C ASP A 92 -5.09 8.50 6.33
N ASP A 93 -5.49 7.44 5.60
CA ASP A 93 -4.59 6.43 5.05
C ASP A 93 -3.63 6.98 3.99
N VAL A 94 -4.09 7.96 3.21
CA VAL A 94 -3.26 8.67 2.25
C VAL A 94 -2.25 9.52 3.01
N LEU A 95 -2.66 10.19 4.08
CA LEU A 95 -1.77 10.99 4.91
C LEU A 95 -0.72 10.13 5.63
N ALA A 96 -1.12 9.00 6.20
CA ALA A 96 -0.23 8.08 6.90
C ALA A 96 0.79 7.44 5.93
N SER A 97 0.32 6.95 4.78
CA SER A 97 1.18 6.38 3.74
C SER A 97 2.10 7.43 3.11
N SER A 98 1.60 8.65 2.89
CA SER A 98 2.41 9.78 2.43
C SER A 98 3.49 10.14 3.45
N LYS A 99 3.16 10.20 4.74
CA LYS A 99 4.14 10.48 5.81
C LYS A 99 5.19 9.37 5.93
N ALA A 100 4.80 8.12 5.73
CA ALA A 100 5.76 7.02 5.66
C ALA A 100 6.70 7.22 4.46
N LEU A 101 6.16 7.58 3.29
CA LEU A 101 6.92 7.84 2.07
C LEU A 101 7.86 9.05 2.17
N GLU A 102 7.46 10.13 2.88
CA GLU A 102 8.32 11.31 3.11
C GLU A 102 9.66 10.93 3.75
N ARG A 103 9.72 9.88 4.59
CA ARG A 103 10.96 9.40 5.22
C ARG A 103 11.97 8.83 4.21
N TRP A 104 11.50 8.52 3.01
CA TRP A 104 12.25 7.86 1.96
C TRP A 104 12.50 8.75 0.75
N LYS A 105 11.93 9.97 0.71
CA LYS A 105 12.24 10.96 -0.32
C LYS A 105 13.68 11.47 -0.14
N THR A 106 14.30 11.82 -1.27
CA THR A 106 15.68 12.34 -1.33
C THR A 106 15.72 13.84 -1.17
#